data_AF-A0A2A2H7Z8-F1
#
_entry.id   AF-A0A2A2H7Z8-F1
#
_cell.length_a   1.000
_cell.length_b   1.000
_cell.length_c   1.000
_cell.angle_alpha   90.00
_cell.angle_beta   90.00
_cell.angle_gamma   90.00
#
_symmetry.space_group_name_H-M   'P 1'
#
loop_
_entity.id
_entity.type
_entity.pdbx_description
1 polymer ?
#
loop_
_entity_poly.entity_id
_entity_poly.type
_entity_poly.pdbx_seq_one_letter_code
_entity_poly.pdbx_strand_id
1 'polypeptide(L)'
;MDSNYENAMIILKAMVERSRVNASSGDVIKRITNLECEEINSAIPCLEEMNLVKTLGDISKVNFDFFNVRLLPEGYKYYDENFGKIKSID
;
A
#
# COMPACT_ATOMS: atom_id res chain seq x y z
N MET A 1 17.46 -1.61 -6.75
CA MET A 1 16.37 -1.46 -5.75
C MET A 1 15.60 -2.77 -5.75
N ASP A 2 15.16 -3.23 -4.59
CA ASP A 2 14.32 -4.43 -4.48
C ASP A 2 12.97 -4.12 -5.15
N SER A 3 12.54 -4.92 -6.13
CA SER A 3 11.27 -4.73 -6.83
C SER A 3 10.08 -4.72 -5.88
N ASN A 4 10.21 -5.41 -4.74
CA ASN A 4 9.17 -5.43 -3.70
C ASN A 4 9.04 -4.06 -3.01
N TYR A 5 10.15 -3.35 -2.82
CA TYR A 5 10.16 -2.01 -2.25
C TYR A 5 9.53 -0.98 -3.18
N GLU A 6 9.84 -1.02 -4.48
CA GLU A 6 9.26 -0.11 -5.47
C GLU A 6 7.73 -0.29 -5.56
N ASN A 7 7.27 -1.54 -5.66
CA ASN A 7 5.84 -1.85 -5.66
C ASN A 7 5.16 -1.49 -4.33
N ALA A 8 5.83 -1.68 -3.19
CA ALA A 8 5.35 -1.25 -1.89
C ALA A 8 5.11 0.28 -1.85
N MET A 9 6.05 1.06 -2.37
CA MET A 9 5.94 2.51 -2.44
C MET A 9 4.81 2.97 -3.37
N ILE A 10 4.62 2.30 -4.52
CA ILE A 10 3.49 2.55 -5.42
C ILE A 10 2.16 2.31 -4.69
N ILE A 11 2.04 1.20 -3.97
CA ILE A 11 0.85 0.86 -3.18
C ILE A 11 0.60 1.91 -2.09
N LEU A 12 1.62 2.26 -1.29
CA LEU A 12 1.50 3.24 -0.22
C LEU A 12 1.02 4.59 -0.75
N LYS A 13 1.67 5.09 -1.81
CA LYS A 13 1.31 6.34 -2.49
C LYS A 13 -0.15 6.31 -2.95
N ALA A 14 -0.53 5.29 -3.71
CA ALA A 14 -1.88 5.18 -4.26
C ALA A 14 -2.96 5.08 -3.16
N MET A 15 -2.67 4.35 -2.08
CA MET A 15 -3.58 4.22 -0.94
C MET A 15 -3.76 5.56 -0.22
N VAL A 16 -2.68 6.30 0.06
CA VAL A 16 -2.76 7.60 0.73
C VAL A 16 -3.46 8.64 -0.14
N GLU A 17 -3.09 8.76 -1.42
CA GLU A 17 -3.65 9.76 -2.35
C GLU A 17 -5.14 9.55 -2.64
N ARG A 18 -5.62 8.31 -2.57
CA ARG A 18 -7.03 7.97 -2.76
C ARG A 18 -7.85 8.00 -1.47
N SER A 19 -7.22 8.09 -0.31
CA SER A 19 -7.90 7.81 0.97
C SER A 19 -8.93 8.87 1.35
N ARG A 20 -10.22 8.51 1.23
CA ARG A 20 -11.27 8.91 2.20
C ARG A 20 -11.51 7.84 3.28
N VAL A 21 -10.87 6.67 3.14
CA VAL A 21 -11.06 5.48 3.99
C VAL A 21 -9.69 4.84 4.26
N ASN A 22 -9.46 4.40 5.50
CA ASN A 22 -8.16 3.96 6.00
C ASN A 22 -7.79 2.50 5.66
N ALA A 23 -8.65 1.75 4.96
CA ALA A 23 -8.41 0.36 4.59
C ALA A 23 -8.81 0.08 3.14
N SER A 24 -8.10 -0.83 2.47
CA SER A 24 -8.37 -1.25 1.09
C SER A 24 -8.17 -2.76 0.91
N SER A 25 -9.06 -3.39 0.13
CA SER A 25 -8.91 -4.81 -0.24
C SER A 25 -7.91 -4.96 -1.38
N GLY A 26 -7.44 -6.19 -1.62
CA GLY A 26 -6.52 -6.46 -2.72
C GLY A 26 -7.04 -6.02 -4.10
N ASP A 27 -8.32 -6.23 -4.39
CA ASP A 27 -8.95 -5.78 -5.65
C ASP A 27 -8.93 -4.25 -5.80
N VAL A 28 -9.13 -3.53 -4.69
CA VAL A 28 -9.04 -2.07 -4.68
C VAL A 28 -7.60 -1.65 -4.94
N ILE A 29 -6.62 -2.29 -4.28
CA ILE A 29 -5.19 -2.03 -4.48
C ILE A 29 -4.80 -2.27 -5.94
N LYS A 30 -5.16 -3.41 -6.52
CA LYS A 30 -4.94 -3.71 -7.95
C LYS A 30 -5.52 -2.65 -8.87
N ARG A 31 -6.74 -2.18 -8.61
CA ARG A 31 -7.38 -1.13 -9.43
C ARG A 31 -6.67 0.22 -9.34
N ILE A 32 -6.01 0.53 -8.23
CA ILE A 32 -5.38 1.85 -8.01
C ILE A 32 -3.92 1.90 -8.41
N THR A 33 -3.24 0.76 -8.42
CA THR A 33 -1.82 0.66 -8.77
C THR A 33 -1.58 0.06 -10.15
N ASN A 34 -2.57 -0.66 -10.71
CA ASN A 34 -2.41 -1.50 -11.89
C ASN A 34 -1.34 -2.60 -11.73
N LEU A 35 -1.03 -2.99 -10.49
CA LEU A 35 -0.15 -4.12 -10.17
C LEU A 35 -0.94 -5.44 -10.22
N GLU A 36 -0.24 -6.51 -10.56
CA GLU A 36 -0.77 -7.86 -10.51
C GLU A 36 -0.84 -8.41 -9.08
N CYS A 37 -1.67 -9.45 -8.88
CA CYS A 37 -1.91 -10.00 -7.54
C CYS A 37 -0.62 -10.48 -6.86
N GLU A 38 0.30 -11.10 -7.61
CA GLU A 38 1.59 -11.58 -7.10
C GLU A 38 2.50 -10.42 -6.67
N GLU A 39 2.51 -9.33 -7.42
CA GLU A 39 3.27 -8.12 -7.09
C GLU A 39 2.74 -7.46 -5.83
N ILE A 40 1.42 -7.44 -5.66
CA ILE A 40 0.76 -6.93 -4.46
C ILE A 40 1.09 -7.81 -3.25
N ASN A 41 0.93 -9.13 -3.37
CA ASN A 41 1.23 -10.06 -2.27
C ASN A 41 2.70 -10.00 -1.85
N SER A 42 3.62 -9.77 -2.80
CA SER A 42 5.05 -9.64 -2.50
C SER A 42 5.43 -8.29 -1.88
N ALA A 43 4.67 -7.22 -2.18
CA ALA A 43 4.94 -5.87 -1.72
C ALA A 43 4.33 -5.52 -0.35
N ILE A 44 3.16 -6.07 -0.01
CA ILE A 44 2.49 -5.79 1.27
C ILE A 44 3.35 -6.15 2.50
N PRO A 45 4.06 -7.29 2.57
CA PRO A 45 4.95 -7.60 3.68
C PRO A 45 6.01 -6.53 3.92
N CYS A 46 6.57 -5.93 2.86
CA CYS A 46 7.53 -4.83 2.99
C CYS A 46 6.92 -3.61 3.70
N LEU A 47 5.67 -3.26 3.38
CA LEU A 47 4.96 -2.17 4.06
C LEU A 47 4.64 -2.50 5.53
N GLU A 48 4.35 -3.77 5.84
CA GLU A 48 4.11 -4.22 7.22
C GLU A 48 5.40 -4.24 8.04
N GLU A 49 6.52 -4.72 7.48
CA GLU A 49 7.83 -4.70 8.13
C GLU A 49 8.29 -3.28 8.45
N MET A 50 7.96 -2.32 7.58
CA MET A 50 8.19 -0.89 7.80
C MET A 50 7.18 -0.25 8.77
N ASN A 51 6.21 -1.01 9.28
CA ASN A 51 5.13 -0.53 10.15
C ASN A 51 4.30 0.62 9.53
N LEU A 52 4.13 0.62 8.21
CA LEU A 52 3.36 1.64 7.49
C LEU A 52 1.91 1.22 7.27
N VAL A 53 1.69 -0.10 7.18
CA VAL A 53 0.36 -0.70 7.04
C VAL A 53 0.19 -1.87 8.00
N LYS A 54 -1.05 -2.32 8.13
CA LYS A 54 -1.41 -3.54 8.84
C LYS A 54 -2.42 -4.33 8.03
N THR A 55 -2.14 -5.60 7.78
CA THR A 55 -3.08 -6.51 7.14
C THR A 55 -4.09 -7.05 8.16
N LEU A 56 -5.30 -7.28 7.67
CA LEU A 56 -6.26 -8.16 8.30
C LEU A 56 -6.21 -9.48 7.53
N GLY A 57 -5.88 -10.57 8.22
CA GLY A 57 -5.78 -11.89 7.60
C GLY A 57 -7.13 -12.32 6.99
N ASP A 58 -7.06 -13.02 5.85
CA ASP A 58 -8.21 -13.68 5.24
C ASP A 58 -8.20 -15.19 5.54
N ILE A 59 -9.38 -15.76 5.68
CA ILE A 59 -9.59 -17.21 5.80
C ILE A 59 -9.64 -17.85 4.39
N SER A 60 -9.91 -17.09 3.33
CA SER A 60 -9.95 -17.56 1.94
C SER A 60 -8.86 -16.94 1.04
N LYS A 61 -7.80 -17.72 0.76
CA LYS A 61 -6.64 -17.31 -0.06
C LYS A 61 -6.84 -17.53 -1.57
N VAL A 62 -7.78 -16.85 -2.23
CA VAL A 62 -7.93 -17.08 -3.68
C VAL A 62 -6.92 -16.27 -4.50
N ASN A 63 -6.81 -14.95 -4.27
CA ASN A 63 -5.93 -14.08 -5.05
C ASN A 63 -4.96 -13.25 -4.19
N PHE A 64 -5.32 -12.97 -2.94
CA PHE A 64 -4.55 -12.13 -2.03
C PHE A 64 -4.30 -12.86 -0.71
N ASP A 65 -3.14 -12.63 -0.12
CA ASP A 65 -2.75 -13.23 1.18
C ASP A 65 -3.40 -12.53 2.38
N PHE A 66 -4.21 -11.51 2.14
CA PHE A 66 -4.87 -10.66 3.13
C PHE A 66 -6.29 -10.31 2.69
N PHE A 67 -7.17 -10.03 3.65
CA PHE A 67 -8.54 -9.57 3.40
C PHE A 67 -8.56 -8.07 3.10
N ASN A 68 -7.85 -7.31 3.92
CA ASN A 68 -7.70 -5.87 3.77
C ASN A 68 -6.33 -5.39 4.29
N VAL A 69 -5.84 -4.29 3.73
CA VAL A 69 -4.67 -3.55 4.19
C VAL A 69 -5.13 -2.23 4.78
N ARG A 70 -4.77 -1.96 6.02
CA ARG A 70 -5.08 -0.72 6.73
C ARG A 70 -3.85 0.18 6.79
N LEU A 71 -3.97 1.45 6.42
CA LEU A 71 -2.93 2.46 6.64
C LEU A 71 -2.79 2.77 8.14
N LEU A 72 -1.54 2.77 8.61
CA LEU A 72 -1.18 3.23 9.94
C LEU A 72 -0.82 4.74 9.90
N PRO A 73 -0.88 5.46 11.04
CA PRO A 73 -0.42 6.85 11.11
C PRO A 73 1.00 7.05 10.57
N GLU A 74 1.88 6.09 10.82
CA GLU A 74 3.26 6.04 10.34
C GLU A 74 3.33 6.00 8.81
N GLY A 75 2.37 5.33 8.15
CA GLY A 75 2.26 5.31 6.69
C GLY A 75 1.97 6.69 6.10
N TYR A 76 1.06 7.46 6.71
CA TYR A 76 0.80 8.83 6.30
C TYR A 76 2.02 9.74 6.54
N LYS A 77 2.67 9.63 7.70
CA LYS A 77 3.87 10.40 8.02
C LYS A 77 5.01 10.09 7.03
N TYR A 78 5.25 8.80 6.77
CA TYR A 78 6.24 8.38 5.79
C TYR A 78 5.91 8.92 4.40
N TYR A 79 4.63 8.89 4.02
CA TYR A 79 4.18 9.49 2.75
C TYR A 79 4.53 10.98 2.68
N ASP A 80 4.20 11.77 3.69
CA ASP A 80 4.46 13.20 3.71
C ASP A 80 5.96 13.53 3.63
N GLU A 81 6.79 12.73 4.30
CA GLU A 81 8.25 12.92 4.34
C GLU A 81 8.93 12.58 3.01
N ASN A 82 8.40 11.59 2.26
CA ASN A 82 9.06 11.00 1.07
C ASN A 82 8.38 11.36 -0.26
N PHE A 83 7.06 11.58 -0.27
CA PHE A 83 6.27 11.87 -1.47
C PHE A 83 5.53 13.22 -1.37
N GLY A 84 5.11 13.63 -0.18
CA GLY A 84 4.34 14.86 0.08
C GLY A 84 5.11 16.16 -0.14
N LYS A 85 6.40 16.11 -0.48
CA LYS A 85 7.22 17.27 -0.86
C LYS A 85 7.19 17.61 -2.36
N ILE A 86 6.06 17.41 -3.03
CA ILE A 86 5.78 18.21 -4.23
C ILE A 86 5.25 19.56 -3.72
N LYS A 87 6.19 20.46 -3.38
CA LYS A 87 5.90 21.90 -3.35
C LYS A 87 5.29 22.26 -4.70
N SER A 88 4.24 23.07 -4.65
CA SER A 88 3.66 23.79 -5.79
C SER A 88 4.69 24.02 -6.89
N ILE A 89 4.42 23.46 -8.07
CA ILE A 89 4.99 24.00 -9.29
C ILE A 89 3.99 25.07 -9.73
N ASP A 90 4.46 26.31 -9.73
CA ASP A 90 3.80 27.48 -10.32
C ASP A 90 3.41 27.24 -11.79
#